data_AF-S3E977-F1
#
_entry.id   AF-S3E977-F1
#
_cell.length_a   1.000
_cell.length_b   1.000
_cell.length_c   1.000
_cell.angle_alpha   90.00
_cell.angle_beta   90.00
_cell.angle_gamma   90.00
#
_symmetry.space_group_name_H-M   'P 1'
#
loop_
_entity.id
_entity.type
_entity.pdbx_description
1 polymer ?
#
loop_
_entity_poly.entity_id
_entity_poly.type
_entity_poly.pdbx_seq_one_letter_code
_entity_poly.pdbx_strand_id
1 'polypeptide(L)'
;MLFVAIIYATLWICSTDAGTIPTIQVDDLPWPLVSSENDYQLLSDSNPAPEGDNVGTTVARTNHGFTTLDNVNPKLEQDISRRGDQYTKYCCKDTGWSWKETKWMCGHYAASVTKEIPIIGHTCNRVACYDEAEIIVCNDELFAVRPTAADISDRIESIQKQCSFTKKDGTHVSCGQEFDPHKKYNVILRLGDKNSCKTKTKQNPCQADALWNFEALHGGS
;
A
#
# COMPACT_ATOMS: atom_id res chain seq x y z
N MET A 1 2.19 -53.06 -18.16
CA MET A 1 3.21 -52.24 -17.46
C MET A 1 3.50 -50.89 -18.13
N LEU A 2 2.69 -50.40 -19.08
CA LEU A 2 2.94 -49.09 -19.74
C LEU A 2 2.02 -47.95 -19.26
N PHE A 3 0.98 -48.24 -18.48
CA PHE A 3 -0.06 -47.26 -18.10
C PHE A 3 0.20 -46.53 -16.76
N VAL A 4 1.17 -46.98 -15.94
CA VAL A 4 1.45 -46.39 -14.62
C VAL A 4 2.42 -45.20 -14.71
N ALA A 5 3.18 -45.07 -15.80
CA ALA A 5 4.17 -44.01 -15.98
C ALA A 5 3.56 -42.64 -16.36
N ILE A 6 2.33 -42.61 -16.88
CA ILE A 6 1.69 -41.36 -17.34
C ILE A 6 1.09 -40.56 -16.17
N ILE A 7 0.73 -41.23 -15.07
CA ILE A 7 0.11 -40.58 -13.90
C ILE A 7 1.13 -39.79 -13.07
N TYR A 8 2.42 -40.17 -13.08
CA TYR A 8 3.46 -39.42 -12.36
C TYR A 8 3.95 -38.17 -13.10
N ALA A 9 3.71 -38.05 -14.41
CA ALA A 9 4.13 -36.90 -15.20
C ALA A 9 3.17 -35.70 -15.10
N THR A 10 1.94 -35.88 -14.64
CA THR A 10 0.94 -34.81 -14.51
C THR A 10 0.86 -34.21 -13.11
N LEU A 11 1.56 -34.77 -12.12
CA LEU A 11 1.60 -34.29 -10.73
C LEU A 11 2.69 -33.24 -10.45
N TRP A 12 3.48 -32.84 -11.47
CA TRP A 12 4.60 -31.91 -11.34
C TRP A 12 4.39 -30.56 -12.04
N ILE A 13 3.13 -30.19 -12.32
CA ILE A 13 2.75 -28.88 -12.89
C ILE A 13 1.78 -28.16 -11.95
N CYS A 14 2.00 -28.28 -10.65
CA CYS A 14 1.43 -27.39 -9.63
C CYS A 14 2.56 -26.77 -8.80
N SER A 15 3.65 -26.37 -9.46
CA SER A 15 4.61 -25.45 -8.86
C SER A 15 3.91 -24.10 -8.78
N THR A 16 3.39 -23.84 -7.59
CA THR A 16 2.88 -22.54 -7.15
C THR A 16 3.81 -21.42 -7.58
N ASP A 17 3.42 -20.68 -8.62
CA ASP A 17 3.94 -19.34 -8.88
C ASP A 17 3.44 -18.43 -7.74
N ALA A 18 4.11 -18.53 -6.59
CA ALA A 18 4.09 -17.48 -5.60
C ALA A 18 4.79 -16.28 -6.23
N GLY A 19 4.06 -15.53 -7.05
CA GLY A 19 4.54 -14.31 -7.67
C GLY A 19 5.12 -13.44 -6.57
N THR A 20 6.43 -13.23 -6.64
CA THR A 20 7.15 -12.36 -5.72
C THR A 20 6.46 -11.00 -5.75
N ILE A 21 5.88 -10.60 -4.62
CA ILE A 21 5.33 -9.26 -4.45
C ILE A 21 6.53 -8.33 -4.63
N PRO A 22 6.53 -7.45 -5.64
CA PRO A 22 7.65 -6.55 -5.84
C PRO A 22 7.81 -5.69 -4.60
N THR A 23 8.99 -5.76 -3.98
CA THR A 23 9.37 -4.93 -2.84
C THR A 23 9.47 -3.48 -3.33
N ILE A 24 8.62 -2.60 -2.77
CA ILE A 24 8.64 -1.16 -3.06
C ILE A 24 9.94 -0.58 -2.46
N GLN A 25 10.65 0.26 -3.22
CA GLN A 25 11.86 0.94 -2.75
C GLN A 25 11.51 1.89 -1.59
N VAL A 26 12.29 1.85 -0.51
CA VAL A 26 12.03 2.57 0.75
C VAL A 26 11.98 4.10 0.57
N ASP A 27 12.69 4.62 -0.43
CA ASP A 27 12.73 6.06 -0.77
C ASP A 27 11.41 6.60 -1.33
N ASP A 28 10.46 5.72 -1.64
CA ASP A 28 9.18 6.02 -2.29
C ASP A 28 8.01 6.05 -1.29
N LEU A 29 8.31 5.89 0.00
CA LEU A 29 7.34 5.73 1.09
C LEU A 29 7.02 7.07 1.76
N PRO A 30 5.72 7.35 2.03
CA PRO A 30 5.33 8.62 2.60
C PRO A 30 5.81 8.77 4.04
N TRP A 31 6.14 10.02 4.38
CA TRP A 31 6.68 10.45 5.66
C TRP A 31 5.77 10.06 6.84
N PRO A 32 6.33 9.47 7.89
CA PRO A 32 7.37 8.44 7.81
C PRO A 32 6.79 7.09 8.24
N LEU A 33 7.07 6.06 7.46
CA LEU A 33 7.29 4.74 8.01
C LEU A 33 8.66 4.75 8.68
N VAL A 34 8.69 4.26 9.93
CA VAL A 34 9.85 3.76 10.71
C VAL A 34 11.21 4.17 10.18
N SER A 35 12.01 4.86 11.01
CA SER A 35 13.40 5.21 10.66
C SER A 35 14.04 4.02 9.94
N SER A 36 14.63 4.25 8.77
CA SER A 36 15.21 3.19 7.95
C SER A 36 15.96 2.21 8.85
N GLU A 37 15.95 0.91 8.57
CA GLU A 37 16.66 -0.10 9.40
C GLU A 37 18.11 0.31 9.77
N ASN A 38 18.72 1.26 9.04
CA ASN A 38 20.02 1.86 9.33
C ASN A 38 20.08 2.85 10.51
N ASP A 39 18.97 3.40 10.99
CA ASP A 39 18.91 4.29 12.18
C ASP A 39 18.77 3.52 13.50
N TYR A 40 18.37 2.25 13.42
CA TYR A 40 18.55 1.33 14.53
C TYR A 40 19.93 0.71 14.38
N GLN A 41 20.94 1.37 14.95
CA GLN A 41 22.18 0.65 15.22
C GLN A 41 21.81 -0.57 16.06
N LEU A 42 22.02 -1.76 15.49
CA LEU A 42 22.15 -2.99 16.24
C LEU A 42 23.13 -2.69 17.38
N LEU A 43 22.61 -2.49 18.59
CA LEU A 43 23.41 -2.58 19.79
C LEU A 43 23.90 -4.03 19.80
N SER A 44 25.12 -4.25 19.30
CA SER A 44 25.82 -5.55 19.31
C SER A 44 26.16 -6.04 20.73
N ASP A 45 25.62 -5.39 21.77
CA ASP A 45 25.85 -5.72 23.16
C ASP A 45 24.61 -6.36 23.79
N SER A 46 24.06 -7.40 23.14
CA SER A 46 23.22 -8.36 23.85
C SER A 46 24.12 -9.39 24.54
N ASN A 47 24.53 -9.07 25.77
CA ASN A 47 24.94 -10.11 26.69
C ASN A 47 23.83 -11.16 26.78
N PRO A 48 24.14 -12.47 26.74
CA PRO A 48 23.13 -13.51 26.88
C PRO A 48 22.36 -13.28 28.18
N ALA A 49 21.03 -13.18 28.06
CA ALA A 49 20.16 -13.02 29.22
C ALA A 49 20.41 -14.19 30.19
N PRO A 50 20.58 -13.92 31.50
CA PRO A 50 20.66 -14.98 32.48
C PRO A 50 19.38 -15.83 32.41
N GLU A 51 19.59 -17.13 32.30
CA GLU A 51 18.56 -18.13 32.16
C GLU A 51 17.74 -18.20 33.46
N GLY A 52 16.58 -17.55 33.47
CA GLY A 52 15.61 -17.69 34.55
C GLY A 52 14.91 -16.39 34.93
N ASP A 53 13.87 -16.02 34.19
CA ASP A 53 12.72 -15.37 34.81
C ASP A 53 11.45 -15.60 33.97
N ASN A 54 10.45 -16.18 34.64
CA ASN A 54 9.13 -16.45 34.08
C ASN A 54 8.27 -15.17 34.20
N VAL A 55 8.32 -14.30 33.21
CA VAL A 55 7.33 -13.22 33.07
C VAL A 55 6.82 -13.21 31.62
N GLY A 56 5.50 -13.24 31.48
CA GLY A 56 4.80 -13.42 30.20
C GLY A 56 4.91 -12.19 29.29
N THR A 57 5.99 -12.13 28.53
CA THR A 57 6.15 -11.17 27.42
C THR A 57 5.70 -11.86 26.14
N THR A 58 4.66 -11.32 25.49
CA THR A 58 4.15 -11.83 24.20
C THR A 58 5.20 -11.56 23.12
N VAL A 59 6.01 -12.57 22.80
CA VAL A 59 7.05 -12.48 21.77
C VAL A 59 6.41 -12.59 20.39
N ALA A 60 6.45 -11.51 19.62
CA ALA A 60 6.21 -11.57 18.18
C ALA A 60 7.48 -12.08 17.48
N ARG A 61 7.41 -13.24 16.84
CA ARG A 61 8.54 -13.88 16.15
C ARG A 61 8.50 -13.52 14.68
N THR A 62 9.36 -12.60 14.24
CA THR A 62 9.63 -12.36 12.81
C THR A 62 10.95 -13.05 12.41
N ASN A 63 11.10 -13.38 11.13
CA ASN A 63 12.23 -14.16 10.62
C ASN A 63 13.59 -13.41 10.61
N HIS A 64 13.70 -12.22 11.22
CA HIS A 64 14.90 -11.38 11.13
C HIS A 64 15.44 -10.81 12.46
N GLY A 65 15.01 -11.32 13.61
CA GLY A 65 15.64 -10.99 14.90
C GLY A 65 14.64 -10.54 15.95
N PHE A 66 14.99 -10.81 17.20
CA PHE A 66 14.19 -10.53 18.37
C PHE A 66 14.46 -9.09 18.83
N THR A 67 13.55 -8.16 18.57
CA THR A 67 13.55 -6.83 19.20
C THR A 67 12.44 -6.79 20.23
N THR A 68 12.81 -6.67 21.51
CA THR A 68 11.87 -6.35 22.59
C THR A 68 11.40 -4.91 22.43
N LEU A 69 10.08 -4.73 22.56
CA LEU A 69 9.35 -3.46 22.40
C LEU A 69 9.58 -2.45 23.53
N ASP A 70 10.43 -2.77 24.51
CA ASP A 70 10.61 -1.95 25.71
C ASP A 70 11.38 -0.63 25.45
N ASN A 71 11.82 -0.39 24.22
CA ASN A 71 12.55 0.81 23.80
C ASN A 71 11.96 1.48 22.54
N VAL A 72 10.64 1.49 22.38
CA VAL A 72 10.04 2.38 21.37
C VAL A 72 10.27 3.82 21.81
N ASN A 73 10.93 4.60 20.96
CA ASN A 73 11.20 6.01 21.21
C ASN A 73 9.86 6.74 21.49
N PRO A 74 9.66 7.37 22.67
CA PRO A 74 8.41 8.06 23.00
C PRO A 74 8.04 9.18 22.01
N LYS A 75 9.03 9.67 21.23
CA LYS A 75 8.80 10.60 20.13
C LYS A 75 8.02 9.97 18.96
N LEU A 76 8.21 8.69 18.69
CA LEU A 76 7.49 7.96 17.65
C LEU A 76 6.01 7.80 17.99
N GLU A 77 5.69 7.43 19.24
CA GLU A 77 4.30 7.32 19.72
C GLU A 77 3.57 8.66 19.67
N GLN A 78 4.25 9.75 20.06
CA GLN A 78 3.68 11.09 20.03
C GLN A 78 3.40 11.54 18.58
N ASP A 79 4.28 11.21 17.64
CA ASP A 79 4.04 11.48 16.22
C ASP A 79 2.91 10.61 15.65
N ILE A 80 2.77 9.33 16.04
CA ILE A 80 1.61 8.49 15.64
C ILE A 80 0.29 9.09 16.15
N SER A 81 0.24 9.50 17.41
CA SER A 81 -0.97 10.09 18.00
C SER A 81 -1.33 11.43 17.34
N ARG A 82 -0.35 12.31 17.12
CA ARG A 82 -0.56 13.59 16.44
C ARG A 82 -1.07 13.43 15.00
N ARG A 83 -0.68 12.35 14.32
CA ARG A 83 -1.12 12.02 12.95
C ARG A 83 -2.60 11.63 12.87
N GLY A 84 -3.09 10.88 13.86
CA GLY A 84 -4.50 10.46 13.91
C GLY A 84 -5.49 11.61 14.04
N ASP A 85 -5.06 12.73 14.64
CA ASP A 85 -5.96 13.80 15.05
C ASP A 85 -6.01 15.00 14.09
N GLN A 86 -4.96 15.24 13.29
CA GLN A 86 -4.87 16.50 12.51
C GLN A 86 -5.04 16.36 11.00
N TYR A 87 -4.63 15.26 10.36
CA TYR A 87 -4.63 15.17 8.90
C TYR A 87 -4.80 13.74 8.41
N THR A 88 -6.04 13.38 8.07
CA THR A 88 -6.32 12.07 7.48
C THR A 88 -5.90 11.98 6.03
N LYS A 89 -5.68 13.09 5.31
CA LYS A 89 -5.52 13.09 3.84
C LYS A 89 -4.46 14.06 3.37
N TYR A 90 -3.73 13.66 2.32
CA TYR A 90 -2.75 14.51 1.65
C TYR A 90 -2.76 14.28 0.15
N CYS A 91 -2.86 15.35 -0.64
CA CYS A 91 -2.75 15.26 -2.08
C CYS A 91 -1.28 15.30 -2.52
N CYS A 92 -0.92 14.68 -3.64
CA CYS A 92 0.50 14.56 -4.05
C CYS A 92 1.23 15.92 -4.18
N LYS A 93 0.50 16.99 -4.52
CA LYS A 93 1.06 18.35 -4.58
C LYS A 93 1.47 18.91 -3.20
N ASP A 94 0.89 18.40 -2.12
CA ASP A 94 1.03 18.93 -0.77
C ASP A 94 2.09 18.16 0.05
N THR A 95 2.54 16.99 -0.43
CA THR A 95 3.42 16.10 0.32
C THR A 95 4.91 16.29 0.05
N GLY A 96 5.28 16.93 -1.07
CA GLY A 96 6.66 17.03 -1.54
C GLY A 96 7.23 15.73 -2.13
N TRP A 97 6.44 14.65 -2.20
CA TRP A 97 6.84 13.39 -2.83
C TRP A 97 6.92 13.52 -4.35
N SER A 98 7.80 12.74 -4.97
CA SER A 98 7.90 12.61 -6.43
C SER A 98 6.78 11.77 -7.05
N TRP A 99 5.69 11.54 -6.32
CA TRP A 99 4.54 10.82 -6.81
C TRP A 99 3.90 11.57 -7.96
N LYS A 100 3.57 10.83 -9.01
CA LYS A 100 2.88 11.36 -10.18
C LYS A 100 1.42 11.01 -10.10
N GLU A 101 0.59 11.90 -10.61
CA GLU A 101 -0.84 11.70 -10.71
C GLU A 101 -1.22 10.68 -11.79
N THR A 102 -2.26 9.91 -11.49
CA THR A 102 -2.91 8.98 -12.42
C THR A 102 -4.21 9.59 -12.94
N LYS A 103 -4.67 9.16 -14.11
CA LYS A 103 -6.05 9.44 -14.55
C LYS A 103 -7.07 9.02 -13.50
N TRP A 104 -8.09 9.85 -13.34
CA TRP A 104 -9.14 9.65 -12.36
C TRP A 104 -9.87 8.32 -12.60
N MET A 105 -10.27 8.04 -13.85
CA MET A 105 -10.95 6.77 -14.15
C MET A 105 -10.06 5.55 -13.88
N CYS A 106 -8.74 5.64 -14.14
CA CYS A 106 -7.84 4.55 -13.77
C CYS A 106 -7.82 4.26 -12.27
N GLY A 107 -7.81 5.31 -11.43
CA GLY A 107 -7.88 5.14 -9.98
C GLY A 107 -9.20 4.48 -9.54
N HIS A 108 -10.31 4.84 -10.19
CA HIS A 108 -11.62 4.26 -9.92
C HIS A 108 -11.66 2.76 -10.27
N TYR A 109 -11.15 2.38 -11.44
CA TYR A 109 -11.05 0.97 -11.83
C TYR A 109 -10.04 0.20 -10.98
N ALA A 110 -8.91 0.81 -10.62
CA ALA A 110 -7.95 0.19 -9.70
C ALA A 110 -8.62 -0.16 -8.37
N ALA A 111 -9.46 0.72 -7.82
CA ALA A 111 -10.22 0.45 -6.60
C ALA A 111 -11.11 -0.80 -6.78
N SER A 112 -11.83 -0.91 -7.90
CA SER A 112 -12.73 -2.05 -8.18
C SER A 112 -12.01 -3.41 -8.32
N VAL A 113 -10.72 -3.43 -8.60
CA VAL A 113 -9.89 -4.66 -8.72
C VAL A 113 -8.94 -4.85 -7.54
N THR A 114 -9.13 -4.10 -6.46
CA THR A 114 -8.33 -4.19 -5.25
C THR A 114 -8.41 -5.58 -4.63
N LYS A 115 -7.26 -6.11 -4.21
CA LYS A 115 -7.16 -7.39 -3.52
C LYS A 115 -7.10 -7.20 -2.00
N GLU A 116 -7.83 -8.04 -1.29
CA GLU A 116 -7.73 -8.13 0.17
C GLU A 116 -6.55 -9.02 0.57
N ILE A 117 -5.41 -8.39 0.81
CA ILE A 117 -4.20 -9.08 1.27
C ILE A 117 -3.79 -8.58 2.66
N PRO A 118 -3.26 -9.46 3.53
CA PRO A 118 -2.65 -9.01 4.77
C PRO A 118 -1.41 -8.16 4.45
N ILE A 119 -1.30 -7.03 5.12
CA ILE A 119 -0.16 -6.10 5.03
C ILE A 119 0.66 -6.30 6.29
N ILE A 120 1.90 -6.75 6.14
CA ILE A 120 2.80 -7.01 7.27
C ILE A 120 3.06 -5.69 8.00
N GLY A 121 3.31 -5.76 9.31
CA GLY A 121 3.66 -4.59 10.10
C GLY A 121 4.86 -3.86 9.54
N HIS A 122 4.78 -2.52 9.49
CA HIS A 122 5.81 -1.63 8.93
C HIS A 122 6.18 -1.89 7.46
N THR A 123 5.27 -2.48 6.67
CA THR A 123 5.49 -2.67 5.23
C THR A 123 4.41 -1.98 4.41
N CYS A 124 4.72 -1.77 3.12
CA CYS A 124 3.75 -1.37 2.13
C CYS A 124 3.62 -2.44 1.04
N ASN A 125 2.39 -2.75 0.66
CA ASN A 125 2.14 -3.67 -0.44
C ASN A 125 1.26 -2.98 -1.47
N ARG A 126 1.56 -3.25 -2.75
CA ARG A 126 0.62 -2.94 -3.82
C ARG A 126 -0.57 -3.90 -3.75
N VAL A 127 -1.75 -3.34 -3.55
CA VAL A 127 -3.01 -4.10 -3.46
C VAL A 127 -3.81 -4.07 -4.76
N ALA A 128 -3.56 -3.08 -5.63
CA ALA A 128 -4.18 -2.98 -6.95
C ALA A 128 -3.25 -2.30 -7.97
N CYS A 129 -3.43 -2.66 -9.24
CA CYS A 129 -2.81 -2.02 -10.40
C CYS A 129 -3.85 -2.06 -11.51
N TYR A 130 -4.12 -0.93 -12.15
CA TYR A 130 -4.97 -0.88 -13.34
C TYR A 130 -4.48 0.18 -14.33
N ASP A 131 -3.97 -0.28 -15.46
CA ASP A 131 -3.37 0.52 -16.54
C ASP A 131 -2.20 1.38 -16.05
N GLU A 132 -2.45 2.61 -15.61
CA GLU A 132 -1.43 3.49 -15.02
C GLU A 132 -1.66 3.81 -13.55
N ALA A 133 -2.81 3.43 -12.97
CA ALA A 133 -3.09 3.62 -11.55
C ALA A 133 -2.52 2.48 -10.70
N GLU A 134 -1.87 2.86 -9.60
CA GLU A 134 -1.37 1.95 -8.58
C GLU A 134 -2.00 2.33 -7.22
N ILE A 135 -2.51 1.32 -6.51
CA ILE A 135 -2.97 1.46 -5.13
C ILE A 135 -2.02 0.70 -4.22
N ILE A 136 -1.43 1.42 -3.27
CA ILE A 136 -0.53 0.88 -2.26
C ILE A 136 -1.20 1.04 -0.89
N VAL A 137 -1.07 0.02 -0.06
CA VAL A 137 -1.47 0.09 1.35
C VAL A 137 -0.23 -0.09 2.21
N CYS A 138 -0.02 0.85 3.12
CA CYS A 138 1.07 0.85 4.07
C CYS A 138 0.53 0.62 5.47
N ASN A 139 1.15 -0.30 6.21
CA ASN A 139 0.79 -0.60 7.58
C ASN A 139 1.84 0.00 8.51
N ASP A 140 1.43 0.96 9.33
CA ASP A 140 2.32 1.64 10.28
C ASP A 140 2.40 0.90 11.62
N GLU A 141 1.57 -0.13 11.83
CA GLU A 141 1.54 -0.94 13.05
C GLU A 141 2.61 -2.04 13.05
N LEU A 142 2.87 -2.58 14.25
CA LEU A 142 3.80 -3.70 14.44
C LEU A 142 3.24 -5.04 13.94
N PHE A 143 1.91 -5.19 13.96
CA PHE A 143 1.21 -6.41 13.61
C PHE A 143 0.60 -6.29 12.22
N ALA A 144 0.38 -7.43 11.56
CA ALA A 144 -0.26 -7.43 10.26
C ALA A 144 -1.71 -6.93 10.34
N VAL A 145 -2.09 -6.06 9.39
CA VAL A 145 -3.47 -5.60 9.21
C VAL A 145 -4.07 -6.22 7.95
N ARG A 146 -5.39 -6.38 7.92
CA ARG A 146 -6.11 -6.91 6.74
C ARG A 146 -7.29 -6.00 6.37
N PRO A 147 -7.03 -4.88 5.67
CA PRO A 147 -8.09 -4.00 5.20
C PRO A 147 -8.97 -4.72 4.18
N THR A 148 -10.27 -4.46 4.21
CA THR A 148 -11.18 -4.99 3.19
C THR A 148 -11.05 -4.19 1.90
N ALA A 149 -11.47 -4.77 0.78
CA ALA A 149 -11.47 -4.07 -0.51
C ALA A 149 -12.44 -2.88 -0.48
N ALA A 150 -13.54 -3.00 0.28
CA ALA A 150 -14.48 -1.90 0.53
C ALA A 150 -13.80 -0.75 1.29
N ASP A 151 -13.12 -1.04 2.40
CA ASP A 151 -12.42 0.00 3.17
C ASP A 151 -11.36 0.72 2.31
N ILE A 152 -10.58 -0.01 1.51
CA ILE A 152 -9.59 0.59 0.62
C ILE A 152 -10.28 1.45 -0.44
N SER A 153 -11.37 0.95 -1.04
CA SER A 153 -12.12 1.67 -2.07
C SER A 153 -12.74 2.97 -1.56
N ASP A 154 -13.30 2.98 -0.35
CA ASP A 154 -13.86 4.18 0.29
C ASP A 154 -12.78 5.27 0.45
N ARG A 155 -11.56 4.86 0.83
CA ARG A 155 -10.42 5.77 0.95
C ARG A 155 -9.96 6.29 -0.42
N ILE A 156 -9.96 5.44 -1.44
CA ILE A 156 -9.66 5.87 -2.82
C ILE A 156 -10.69 6.87 -3.33
N GLU A 157 -11.99 6.62 -3.13
CA GLU A 157 -13.05 7.57 -3.49
C GLU A 157 -12.85 8.91 -2.78
N SER A 158 -12.54 8.87 -1.49
CA SER A 158 -12.28 10.07 -0.70
C SER A 158 -11.03 10.85 -1.18
N ILE A 159 -9.93 10.16 -1.51
CA ILE A 159 -8.76 10.76 -2.18
C ILE A 159 -9.18 11.37 -3.52
N GLN A 160 -9.93 10.64 -4.35
CA GLN A 160 -10.39 11.10 -5.65
C GLN A 160 -11.32 12.30 -5.60
N LYS A 161 -12.11 12.43 -4.55
CA LYS A 161 -13.00 13.57 -4.33
C LYS A 161 -12.24 14.84 -3.93
N GLN A 162 -11.13 14.70 -3.20
CA GLN A 162 -10.43 15.84 -2.59
C GLN A 162 -9.11 16.19 -3.28
N CYS A 163 -8.47 15.21 -3.90
CA CYS A 163 -7.16 15.29 -4.53
C CYS A 163 -7.21 15.09 -6.04
N SER A 164 -8.34 15.42 -6.66
CA SER A 164 -8.48 15.48 -8.10
C SER A 164 -8.43 16.90 -8.64
N PHE A 165 -7.97 17.03 -9.88
CA PHE A 165 -7.93 18.29 -10.62
C PHE A 165 -7.87 18.02 -12.13
N THR A 166 -8.19 19.04 -12.93
CA THR A 166 -8.13 18.95 -14.38
C THR A 166 -6.88 19.66 -14.90
N LYS A 167 -6.08 18.95 -15.69
CA LYS A 167 -4.87 19.50 -16.34
C LYS A 167 -5.26 20.46 -17.47
N LYS A 168 -4.27 21.23 -17.97
CA LYS A 168 -4.46 22.17 -19.09
C LYS A 168 -4.95 21.52 -20.38
N ASP A 169 -4.66 20.23 -20.57
CA ASP A 169 -5.11 19.44 -21.72
C ASP A 169 -6.52 18.84 -21.54
N GLY A 170 -7.21 19.16 -20.43
CA GLY A 170 -8.52 18.63 -20.10
C GLY A 170 -8.49 17.28 -19.38
N THR A 171 -7.33 16.67 -19.16
CA THR A 171 -7.25 15.38 -18.47
C THR A 171 -7.61 15.52 -16.99
N HIS A 172 -8.60 14.77 -16.52
CA HIS A 172 -8.94 14.67 -15.11
C HIS A 172 -8.05 13.64 -14.40
N VAL A 173 -7.34 14.07 -13.36
CA VAL A 173 -6.31 13.28 -12.68
C VAL A 173 -6.53 13.32 -11.18
N SER A 174 -6.02 12.29 -10.48
CA SER A 174 -6.04 12.21 -9.02
C SER A 174 -4.74 11.62 -8.49
N CYS A 175 -4.34 12.06 -7.30
CA CYS A 175 -3.15 11.56 -6.61
C CYS A 175 -3.17 11.97 -5.14
N GLY A 176 -2.97 11.02 -4.23
CA GLY A 176 -2.86 11.34 -2.83
C GLY A 176 -2.78 10.12 -1.93
N GLN A 177 -2.91 10.37 -0.64
CA GLN A 177 -2.95 9.35 0.40
C GLN A 177 -4.01 9.68 1.46
N GLU A 178 -4.55 8.63 2.09
CA GLU A 178 -5.47 8.73 3.20
C GLU A 178 -5.17 7.71 4.30
N PHE A 179 -4.97 8.22 5.51
CA PHE A 179 -4.79 7.45 6.73
C PHE A 179 -6.13 7.05 7.34
N ASP A 180 -6.26 5.77 7.70
CA ASP A 180 -7.34 5.31 8.56
C ASP A 180 -6.93 5.48 10.04
N PRO A 181 -7.50 6.44 10.78
CA PRO A 181 -7.09 6.71 12.15
C PRO A 181 -7.46 5.58 13.12
N HIS A 182 -8.42 4.72 12.74
CA HIS A 182 -8.90 3.62 13.57
C HIS A 182 -8.16 2.33 13.30
N LYS A 183 -7.88 2.04 12.02
CA LYS A 183 -7.24 0.80 11.57
C LYS A 183 -5.74 0.94 11.30
N LYS A 184 -5.20 2.16 11.41
CA LYS A 184 -3.76 2.46 11.45
C LYS A 184 -2.98 2.01 10.22
N TYR A 185 -3.61 2.10 9.06
CA TYR A 185 -2.95 1.94 7.76
C TYR A 185 -3.21 3.18 6.90
N ASN A 186 -2.38 3.33 5.88
CA ASN A 186 -2.43 4.41 4.91
C ASN A 186 -2.69 3.84 3.51
N VAL A 187 -3.62 4.44 2.78
CA VAL A 187 -3.95 4.09 1.39
C VAL A 187 -3.38 5.16 0.48
N ILE A 188 -2.62 4.77 -0.54
CA ILE A 188 -1.98 5.68 -1.49
C ILE A 188 -2.51 5.39 -2.89
N LEU A 189 -2.93 6.45 -3.60
CA LEU A 189 -3.27 6.43 -5.02
C LEU A 189 -2.24 7.26 -5.79
N ARG A 190 -1.58 6.64 -6.77
CA ARG A 190 -0.59 7.31 -7.62
C ARG A 190 -0.47 6.64 -8.99
N LEU A 191 0.33 7.25 -9.86
CA LEU A 191 0.80 6.64 -11.10
C LEU A 191 1.77 5.49 -10.78
N GLY A 192 1.45 4.29 -11.23
CA GLY A 192 2.33 3.13 -11.16
C GLY A 192 3.43 3.14 -12.23
N ASP A 193 4.38 2.22 -12.10
CA ASP A 193 5.33 1.96 -13.20
C ASP A 193 4.56 1.44 -14.43
N LYS A 194 4.82 2.05 -15.59
CA LYS A 194 4.25 1.66 -16.89
C LYS A 194 4.41 0.17 -17.18
N ASN A 195 5.40 -0.49 -16.60
CA ASN A 195 5.61 -1.93 -16.78
C ASN A 195 4.87 -2.79 -15.76
N SER A 196 4.49 -2.26 -14.59
CA SER A 196 3.88 -3.04 -13.52
C SER A 196 2.36 -3.12 -13.60
N CYS A 197 1.69 -2.12 -14.20
CA CYS A 197 0.23 -2.05 -14.25
C CYS A 197 -0.40 -2.40 -15.61
N LYS A 198 0.38 -2.93 -16.57
CA LYS A 198 -0.12 -3.25 -17.92
C LYS A 198 -1.32 -4.21 -17.87
N THR A 199 -2.50 -3.69 -18.18
CA THR A 199 -3.69 -4.50 -18.43
C THR A 199 -3.55 -5.12 -19.81
N LYS A 200 -3.89 -6.41 -19.94
CA LYS A 200 -3.88 -7.12 -21.25
C LYS A 200 -5.14 -6.81 -22.09
N THR A 201 -5.99 -5.90 -21.65
CA THR A 201 -7.29 -5.64 -22.28
C THR A 201 -7.13 -4.67 -23.45
N LYS A 202 -7.75 -5.00 -24.58
CA LYS A 202 -7.75 -4.14 -25.78
C LYS A 202 -8.56 -2.85 -25.60
N GLN A 203 -9.46 -2.82 -24.61
CA GLN A 203 -10.20 -1.63 -24.22
C GLN A 203 -9.54 -1.09 -22.94
N ASN A 204 -9.06 0.14 -23.01
CA ASN A 204 -8.53 0.86 -21.86
C ASN A 204 -9.59 1.88 -21.41
N PRO A 205 -10.42 1.55 -20.41
CA PRO A 205 -11.48 2.44 -19.97
C PRO A 205 -10.92 3.70 -19.31
N CYS A 206 -9.64 3.76 -18.96
CA CYS A 206 -8.99 5.01 -18.55
C CYS A 206 -8.89 6.05 -19.67
N GLN A 207 -9.08 5.66 -20.93
CA GLN A 207 -9.12 6.63 -22.04
C GLN A 207 -10.46 7.35 -22.15
N ALA A 208 -11.49 6.90 -21.41
CA ALA A 208 -12.83 7.52 -21.43
C ALA A 208 -12.91 8.85 -20.64
N ASP A 209 -11.85 9.25 -19.93
CA ASP A 209 -11.81 10.50 -19.15
C ASP A 209 -12.07 11.77 -20.00
N ALA A 210 -11.84 11.72 -21.31
CA ALA A 210 -12.15 12.83 -22.20
C ALA A 210 -13.67 13.18 -22.25
N LEU A 211 -14.56 12.27 -21.83
CA LEU A 211 -16.00 12.47 -21.91
C LEU A 211 -16.62 13.10 -20.64
N TRP A 212 -15.99 12.97 -19.47
CA TRP A 212 -16.55 13.48 -18.20
C TRP A 212 -16.60 15.00 -18.12
N ASN A 213 -15.78 15.72 -18.89
CA ASN A 213 -15.80 17.19 -18.92
C ASN A 213 -17.08 17.77 -19.54
N PHE A 214 -17.89 16.98 -20.26
CA PHE A 214 -19.06 17.51 -20.94
C PHE A 214 -20.29 17.68 -20.04
N GLU A 215 -20.46 16.84 -19.01
CA GLU A 215 -21.68 16.90 -18.18
C GLU A 215 -21.55 17.86 -16.99
N ALA A 216 -20.34 18.00 -16.41
CA ALA A 216 -20.11 18.91 -15.29
C ALA A 216 -20.17 20.40 -15.67
N LEU A 217 -19.94 20.74 -16.95
CA LEU A 217 -20.03 22.12 -17.44
C LEU A 217 -21.46 22.55 -17.82
N HIS A 218 -22.42 21.63 -17.85
CA HIS A 218 -23.80 21.90 -18.27
C HIS A 218 -24.87 21.61 -17.20
N GLY A 219 -24.49 21.07 -16.04
CA GLY A 219 -25.41 20.75 -14.93
C GLY A 219 -25.55 21.83 -13.84
N GLY A 220 -24.95 23.00 -14.00
CA GLY A 220 -25.05 24.12 -13.04
C GLY A 220 -25.99 25.21 -13.53
N SER A 221 -27.30 25.00 -13.37
CA SER A 221 -28.35 26.02 -13.49
C SER A 221 -29.32 25.91 -12.34
#